data_AF-A0A954G9K4-F1
#
_entry.id   AF-A0A954G9K4-F1
#
_cell.length_a   1.000
_cell.length_b   1.000
_cell.length_c   1.000
_cell.angle_alpha   90.00
_cell.angle_beta   90.00
_cell.angle_gamma   90.00
#
_symmetry.space_group_name_H-M   'P 1'
#
loop_
_entity.id
_entity.type
_entity.pdbx_description
1 polymer ?
#
loop_
_entity_poly.entity_id
_entity_poly.type
_entity_poly.pdbx_seq_one_letter_code
_entity_poly.pdbx_strand_id
1 'polypeptide(L)'
;MEALSENAMRVLEARYLLRDAEGALIESPEGLFRRVADAVALAEQNFSDTKTAERYAEEFFALLSRREFLPNSPTLMNAGTPLGQLSACFVLPVEDSMPEIFESLKLMALIQQAGGGTGFSFSRLRPRGDLVKKTGGQASGPISFMRIFDCATENIRQGGKRRGANMGVLRIDHPDVRDFIQAKCDGVSFQNFNLSVGVTDAFMLAAPDNSPFTLFHPGSGQTMATLPAGELLRSIAEAAWKTGDPGMIFIDTINRANPTPELGAIEATNPCGEVPLLPYEACNLGSINVSRMVRR
;
A
#
# COMPACT_ATOMS: atom_id res chain seq x y z
N MET A 1 3.31 -33.34 5.70
CA MET A 1 2.79 -32.00 6.07
C MET A 1 2.11 -32.07 7.43
N GLU A 2 2.24 -31.04 8.29
CA GLU A 2 1.49 -31.00 9.54
C GLU A 2 0.01 -30.68 9.31
N ALA A 3 -0.89 -31.24 10.13
CA ALA A 3 -2.32 -30.98 10.04
C ALA A 3 -2.65 -29.47 10.10
N LEU A 4 -3.56 -29.04 9.24
CA LEU A 4 -4.13 -27.69 9.21
C LEU A 4 -5.41 -27.67 10.04
N SER A 5 -5.69 -26.53 10.68
CA SER A 5 -6.96 -26.33 11.37
C SER A 5 -8.10 -26.21 10.35
N GLU A 6 -9.33 -26.52 10.78
CA GLU A 6 -10.52 -26.38 9.94
C GLU A 6 -10.66 -24.94 9.40
N ASN A 7 -10.37 -23.94 10.23
CA ASN A 7 -10.37 -22.54 9.81
C ASN A 7 -9.32 -22.23 8.74
N ALA A 8 -8.11 -22.77 8.87
CA ALA A 8 -7.07 -22.59 7.86
C ALA A 8 -7.49 -23.22 6.52
N MET A 9 -8.10 -24.41 6.56
CA MET A 9 -8.62 -25.07 5.36
C MET A 9 -9.67 -24.22 4.65
N ARG A 10 -10.67 -23.69 5.38
CA ARG A 10 -11.70 -22.81 4.81
C ARG A 10 -11.09 -21.58 4.12
N VAL A 11 -10.06 -20.98 4.70
CA VAL A 11 -9.37 -19.82 4.11
C VAL A 11 -8.61 -20.21 2.84
N LEU A 12 -7.91 -21.35 2.85
CA LEU A 12 -7.18 -21.86 1.69
C LEU A 12 -8.13 -22.14 0.52
N GLU A 13 -9.21 -22.86 0.76
CA GLU A 13 -10.24 -23.20 -0.25
C GLU A 13 -10.88 -21.94 -0.83
N ALA A 14 -11.18 -20.95 0.01
CA ALA A 14 -11.84 -19.73 -0.44
C ALA A 14 -10.95 -18.85 -1.32
N ARG A 15 -9.62 -18.82 -1.11
CA ARG A 15 -8.77 -17.74 -1.66
C ARG A 15 -7.44 -18.17 -2.26
N TYR A 16 -6.89 -19.31 -1.90
CA TYR A 16 -5.50 -19.67 -2.25
C TYR A 16 -5.42 -20.80 -3.24
N LEU A 17 -6.15 -21.89 -3.00
CA LEU A 17 -6.12 -23.08 -3.84
C LEU A 17 -6.58 -22.74 -5.27
N LEU A 18 -5.89 -23.33 -6.24
CA LEU A 18 -6.25 -23.19 -7.66
C LEU A 18 -7.58 -23.87 -7.98
N ARG A 19 -8.24 -23.30 -8.98
CA ARG A 19 -9.51 -23.77 -9.53
C ARG A 19 -9.40 -23.92 -11.04
N ASP A 20 -10.15 -24.85 -11.60
CA ASP A 20 -10.32 -24.97 -13.05
C ASP A 20 -11.25 -23.89 -13.62
N ALA A 21 -11.55 -23.96 -14.92
CA ALA A 21 -12.41 -23.01 -15.61
C ALA A 21 -13.86 -23.07 -15.14
N GLU A 22 -14.30 -24.23 -14.63
CA GLU A 22 -15.61 -24.49 -14.06
C GLU A 22 -15.71 -24.08 -12.58
N GLY A 23 -14.59 -23.69 -11.97
CA GLY A 23 -14.50 -23.21 -10.60
C GLY A 23 -14.31 -24.30 -9.54
N ALA A 24 -14.12 -25.57 -9.93
CA ALA A 24 -13.84 -26.66 -9.01
C ALA A 24 -12.39 -26.58 -8.50
N LEU A 25 -12.17 -26.97 -7.23
CA LEU A 25 -10.85 -26.99 -6.62
C LEU A 25 -10.00 -28.10 -7.23
N ILE A 26 -8.82 -27.75 -7.76
CA ILE A 26 -7.89 -28.70 -8.40
C ILE A 26 -6.55 -28.82 -7.65
N GLU A 27 -6.37 -28.06 -6.58
CA GLU A 27 -5.13 -28.02 -5.81
C GLU A 27 -5.39 -28.35 -4.34
N SER A 28 -4.53 -29.18 -3.75
CA SER A 28 -4.51 -29.45 -2.32
C SER A 28 -3.58 -28.45 -1.60
N PRO A 29 -3.67 -28.29 -0.26
CA PRO A 29 -2.72 -27.45 0.48
C PRO A 29 -1.25 -27.85 0.30
N GLU A 30 -0.98 -29.15 0.18
CA GLU A 30 0.36 -29.65 -0.14
C GLU A 30 0.78 -29.26 -1.56
N GLY A 31 -0.13 -29.38 -2.53
CA GLY A 31 0.08 -28.92 -3.90
C GLY A 31 0.38 -27.43 -3.98
N LEU A 32 -0.35 -26.60 -3.22
CA LEU A 32 -0.09 -25.16 -3.09
C LEU A 32 1.34 -24.88 -2.62
N PHE A 33 1.77 -25.51 -1.52
CA PHE A 33 3.11 -25.30 -0.98
C PHE A 33 4.20 -25.82 -1.92
N ARG A 34 3.95 -26.95 -2.60
CA ARG A 34 4.87 -27.50 -3.60
C ARG A 34 5.01 -26.55 -4.78
N ARG A 35 3.89 -26.10 -5.38
CA ARG A 35 3.89 -25.13 -6.48
C ARG A 35 4.66 -23.87 -6.13
N VAL A 36 4.43 -23.30 -4.94
CA VAL A 36 5.11 -22.08 -4.50
C VAL A 36 6.61 -22.32 -4.34
N ALA A 37 7.00 -23.40 -3.67
CA ALA A 37 8.40 -23.75 -3.46
C ALA A 37 9.15 -23.96 -4.78
N ASP A 38 8.58 -24.76 -5.69
CA ASP A 38 9.17 -25.06 -6.99
C ASP A 38 9.30 -23.77 -7.82
N ALA A 39 8.24 -22.96 -7.90
CA ALA A 39 8.23 -21.74 -8.70
C ALA A 39 9.25 -20.70 -8.22
N VAL A 40 9.44 -20.55 -6.90
CA VAL A 40 10.43 -19.60 -6.36
C VAL A 40 11.85 -20.13 -6.55
N ALA A 41 12.08 -21.42 -6.36
CA ALA A 41 13.39 -22.02 -6.50
C ALA A 41 13.93 -22.01 -7.95
N LEU A 42 13.07 -21.90 -8.95
CA LEU A 42 13.49 -21.73 -10.35
C LEU A 42 14.40 -20.52 -10.56
N ALA A 43 14.32 -19.49 -9.71
CA ALA A 43 15.22 -18.33 -9.79
C ALA A 43 16.71 -18.71 -9.66
N GLU A 44 17.02 -19.80 -8.96
CA GLU A 44 18.40 -20.30 -8.77
C GLU A 44 19.05 -20.73 -10.08
N GLN A 45 18.27 -21.11 -11.10
CA GLN A 45 18.82 -21.44 -12.41
C GLN A 45 19.46 -20.24 -13.11
N ASN A 46 19.11 -19.01 -12.71
CA ASN A 46 19.74 -17.81 -13.23
C ASN A 46 21.14 -17.56 -12.64
N PHE A 47 21.47 -18.20 -11.51
CA PHE A 47 22.70 -17.95 -10.76
C PHE A 47 23.57 -19.20 -10.58
N SER A 48 23.00 -20.39 -10.73
CA SER A 48 23.65 -21.68 -10.48
C SER A 48 23.15 -22.75 -11.47
N ASP A 49 22.55 -23.84 -10.99
CA ASP A 49 22.09 -24.97 -11.81
C ASP A 49 20.74 -25.54 -11.35
N THR A 50 20.20 -26.47 -12.16
CA THR A 50 18.93 -27.15 -11.89
C THR A 50 18.95 -27.95 -10.59
N LYS A 51 20.09 -28.58 -10.24
CA LYS A 51 20.19 -29.37 -9.01
C LYS A 51 20.09 -28.48 -7.77
N THR A 52 20.63 -27.27 -7.85
CA THR A 52 20.54 -26.26 -6.79
C THR A 52 19.11 -25.77 -6.64
N ALA A 53 18.40 -25.52 -7.76
CA ALA A 53 16.98 -25.20 -7.75
C ALA A 53 16.14 -26.33 -7.12
N GLU A 54 16.37 -27.59 -7.48
CA GLU A 54 15.69 -28.75 -6.89
C GLU A 54 15.93 -28.86 -5.37
N ARG A 55 17.18 -28.65 -4.93
CA ARG A 55 17.52 -28.64 -3.49
C ARG A 55 16.75 -27.56 -2.74
N TYR A 56 16.76 -26.32 -3.24
CA TYR A 56 16.04 -25.23 -2.58
C TYR A 56 14.53 -25.40 -2.65
N ALA A 57 13.98 -26.00 -3.70
CA ALA A 57 12.56 -26.34 -3.76
C ALA A 57 12.16 -27.27 -2.61
N GLU A 58 12.96 -28.29 -2.29
CA GLU A 58 12.69 -29.16 -1.14
C GLU A 58 12.82 -28.42 0.20
N GLU A 59 13.84 -27.56 0.36
CA GLU A 59 14.03 -26.76 1.57
C GLU A 59 12.85 -25.78 1.79
N PHE A 60 12.44 -25.06 0.75
CA PHE A 60 11.31 -24.14 0.80
C PHE A 60 9.99 -24.88 1.07
N PHE A 61 9.76 -26.02 0.40
CA PHE A 61 8.59 -26.84 0.65
C PHE A 61 8.51 -27.31 2.11
N ALA A 62 9.64 -27.72 2.70
CA ALA A 62 9.71 -28.12 4.10
C ALA A 62 9.34 -26.95 5.03
N LEU A 63 9.88 -25.75 4.80
CA LEU A 63 9.57 -24.55 5.60
C LEU A 63 8.08 -24.18 5.54
N LEU A 64 7.50 -24.18 4.34
CA LEU A 64 6.07 -23.88 4.12
C LEU A 64 5.18 -24.94 4.77
N SER A 65 5.51 -26.22 4.57
CA SER A 65 4.73 -27.36 5.08
C SER A 65 4.71 -27.45 6.61
N ARG A 66 5.78 -26.96 7.27
CA ARG A 66 5.86 -26.84 8.73
C ARG A 66 5.32 -25.50 9.25
N ARG A 67 5.01 -24.57 8.34
CA ARG A 67 4.57 -23.19 8.63
C ARG A 67 5.58 -22.47 9.53
N GLU A 68 6.85 -22.74 9.32
CA GLU A 68 7.98 -22.04 9.93
C GLU A 68 8.17 -20.67 9.26
N PHE A 69 7.86 -20.60 7.97
CA PHE A 69 7.84 -19.38 7.18
C PHE A 69 6.63 -19.39 6.24
N LEU A 70 6.03 -18.22 6.01
CA LEU A 70 5.03 -18.02 4.95
C LEU A 70 5.31 -16.70 4.21
N PRO A 71 5.29 -16.69 2.86
CA PRO A 71 5.34 -15.47 2.10
C PRO A 71 3.99 -14.74 2.12
N ASN A 72 3.96 -13.49 1.65
CA ASN A 72 2.72 -12.73 1.52
C ASN A 72 1.70 -13.44 0.60
N SER A 73 0.41 -13.06 0.72
CA SER A 73 -0.67 -13.69 -0.02
C SER A 73 -0.49 -13.76 -1.55
N PRO A 74 -0.07 -12.69 -2.27
CA PRO A 74 0.18 -12.76 -3.71
C PRO A 74 1.15 -13.88 -4.13
N THR A 75 2.22 -14.12 -3.38
CA THR A 75 3.14 -15.24 -3.65
C THR A 75 2.41 -16.59 -3.60
N LEU A 76 1.61 -16.84 -2.56
CA LEU A 76 0.85 -18.08 -2.44
C LEU A 76 -0.19 -18.22 -3.58
N MET A 77 -0.85 -17.12 -3.93
CA MET A 77 -1.90 -17.09 -4.95
C MET A 77 -1.37 -17.24 -6.38
N ASN A 78 -0.20 -16.67 -6.68
CA ASN A 78 0.22 -16.40 -8.05
C ASN A 78 1.53 -17.10 -8.47
N ALA A 79 2.33 -17.64 -7.55
CA ALA A 79 3.56 -18.35 -7.92
C ALA A 79 3.24 -19.57 -8.80
N GLY A 80 3.97 -19.71 -9.92
CA GLY A 80 3.73 -20.81 -10.87
C GLY A 80 2.42 -20.71 -11.66
N THR A 81 1.73 -19.56 -11.62
CA THR A 81 0.55 -19.28 -12.47
C THR A 81 0.91 -18.26 -13.56
N PRO A 82 0.10 -18.15 -14.64
CA PRO A 82 0.35 -17.16 -15.70
C PRO A 82 0.36 -15.70 -15.23
N LEU A 83 -0.27 -15.39 -14.09
CA LEU A 83 -0.31 -14.02 -13.56
C LEU A 83 1.04 -13.59 -12.98
N GLY A 84 1.77 -14.49 -12.31
CA GLY A 84 3.18 -14.33 -11.96
C GLY A 84 3.58 -13.18 -11.01
N GLN A 85 2.65 -12.37 -10.53
CA GLN A 85 2.93 -11.22 -9.66
C GLN A 85 2.96 -11.65 -8.19
N LEU A 86 4.12 -11.52 -7.52
CA LEU A 86 4.35 -12.11 -6.19
C LEU A 86 4.41 -11.11 -5.02
N SER A 87 4.52 -9.81 -5.29
CA SER A 87 4.66 -8.72 -4.31
C SER A 87 3.31 -8.20 -3.80
N ALA A 88 3.23 -7.82 -2.53
CA ALA A 88 1.98 -7.31 -1.95
C ALA A 88 1.90 -5.79 -1.88
N CYS A 89 3.03 -5.09 -1.93
CA CYS A 89 3.15 -3.70 -1.57
C CYS A 89 3.71 -2.89 -2.73
N PHE A 90 3.07 -1.77 -3.04
CA PHE A 90 3.45 -0.87 -4.14
C PHE A 90 3.22 0.59 -3.74
N VAL A 91 4.07 1.49 -4.24
CA VAL A 91 3.82 2.94 -4.22
C VAL A 91 3.92 3.49 -5.63
N LEU A 92 2.92 4.30 -6.01
CA LEU A 92 2.88 4.99 -7.30
C LEU A 92 2.86 6.51 -7.09
N PRO A 93 3.56 7.29 -7.93
CA PRO A 93 3.50 8.75 -7.85
C PRO A 93 2.13 9.26 -8.32
N VAL A 94 1.73 10.44 -7.86
CA VAL A 94 0.57 11.16 -8.40
C VAL A 94 1.00 12.58 -8.73
N GLU A 95 1.40 12.80 -9.98
CA GLU A 95 1.88 14.09 -10.45
C GLU A 95 0.72 15.05 -10.79
N ASP A 96 1.01 16.36 -10.82
CA ASP A 96 0.02 17.43 -10.96
C ASP A 96 -0.43 17.67 -12.43
N SER A 97 -0.73 16.59 -13.15
CA SER A 97 -1.26 16.62 -14.51
C SER A 97 -2.28 15.52 -14.77
N MET A 98 -3.28 15.81 -15.61
CA MET A 98 -4.32 14.83 -15.96
C MET A 98 -3.76 13.53 -16.55
N PRO A 99 -2.81 13.54 -17.52
CA PRO A 99 -2.24 12.30 -18.05
C PRO A 99 -1.57 11.45 -16.97
N GLU A 100 -0.81 12.07 -16.07
CA GLU A 100 -0.07 11.33 -15.03
C GLU A 100 -0.99 10.80 -13.93
N ILE A 101 -2.01 11.58 -13.50
CA ILE A 101 -3.04 11.12 -12.56
C ILE A 101 -3.72 9.85 -13.09
N PHE A 102 -4.13 9.87 -14.36
CA PHE A 102 -4.83 8.74 -14.97
C PHE A 102 -3.90 7.58 -15.32
N GLU A 103 -2.61 7.84 -15.57
CA GLU A 103 -1.61 6.77 -15.70
C GLU A 103 -1.43 6.02 -14.37
N SER A 104 -1.32 6.74 -13.25
CA SER A 104 -1.24 6.12 -11.93
C SER A 104 -2.52 5.36 -11.57
N LEU A 105 -3.69 5.86 -11.97
CA LEU A 105 -4.96 5.15 -11.84
C LEU A 105 -4.98 3.84 -12.66
N LYS A 106 -4.46 3.88 -13.90
CA LYS A 106 -4.33 2.69 -14.75
C LYS A 106 -3.41 1.65 -14.12
N LEU A 107 -2.23 2.07 -13.66
CA LEU A 107 -1.25 1.19 -13.01
C LEU A 107 -1.82 0.59 -11.72
N MET A 108 -2.51 1.40 -10.90
CA MET A 108 -3.23 0.92 -9.73
C MET A 108 -4.20 -0.21 -10.10
N ALA A 109 -4.99 -0.02 -11.16
CA ALA A 109 -5.97 -1.01 -11.57
C ALA A 109 -5.33 -2.36 -11.93
N LEU A 110 -4.21 -2.33 -12.65
CA LEU A 110 -3.45 -3.53 -13.03
C LEU A 110 -2.82 -4.22 -11.82
N ILE A 111 -2.23 -3.45 -10.89
CA ILE A 111 -1.63 -3.98 -9.66
C ILE A 111 -2.70 -4.65 -8.78
N GLN A 112 -3.86 -4.00 -8.63
CA GLN A 112 -4.95 -4.52 -7.81
C GLN A 112 -5.63 -5.73 -8.44
N GLN A 113 -5.74 -5.77 -9.77
CA GLN A 113 -6.18 -6.96 -10.50
C GLN A 113 -5.28 -8.16 -10.18
N ALA A 114 -3.98 -7.94 -10.00
CA ALA A 114 -3.03 -8.98 -9.62
C ALA A 114 -3.00 -9.31 -8.11
N GLY A 115 -3.75 -8.59 -7.27
CA GLY A 115 -3.85 -8.80 -5.82
C GLY A 115 -2.91 -7.94 -4.96
N GLY A 116 -2.18 -7.00 -5.59
CA GLY A 116 -1.32 -6.04 -4.92
C GLY A 116 -2.09 -4.91 -4.24
N GLY A 117 -1.49 -4.32 -3.20
CA GLY A 117 -1.98 -3.12 -2.53
C GLY A 117 -1.12 -1.91 -2.89
N THR A 118 -1.75 -0.75 -3.02
CA THR A 118 -1.14 0.46 -3.60
C THR A 118 -1.12 1.63 -2.64
N GLY A 119 -0.05 2.41 -2.63
CA GLY A 119 0.08 3.63 -1.87
C GLY A 119 0.36 4.83 -2.76
N PHE A 120 -0.10 6.00 -2.31
CA PHE A 120 0.00 7.25 -3.06
C PHE A 120 0.26 8.42 -2.12
N SER A 121 1.16 9.33 -2.52
CA SER A 121 1.17 10.69 -1.99
C SER A 121 0.40 11.57 -2.96
N PHE A 122 -0.66 12.22 -2.48
CA PHE A 122 -1.43 13.20 -3.24
C PHE A 122 -0.92 14.63 -3.04
N SER A 123 0.20 14.80 -2.35
CA SER A 123 0.73 16.09 -1.88
C SER A 123 1.28 16.97 -3.00
N ARG A 124 1.59 16.40 -4.16
CA ARG A 124 2.05 17.14 -5.34
C ARG A 124 0.91 17.81 -6.09
N LEU A 125 -0.32 17.32 -5.94
CA LEU A 125 -1.48 17.89 -6.61
C LEU A 125 -1.76 19.29 -6.08
N ARG A 126 -2.03 20.23 -6.99
CA ARG A 126 -2.42 21.58 -6.61
C ARG A 126 -3.70 21.60 -5.76
N PRO A 127 -3.86 22.56 -4.84
CA PRO A 127 -5.01 22.63 -3.96
C PRO A 127 -6.30 22.95 -4.71
N ARG A 128 -7.43 22.67 -4.09
CA ARG A 128 -8.76 23.02 -4.62
C ARG A 128 -8.87 24.53 -4.85
N GLY A 129 -9.45 24.90 -5.99
CA GLY A 129 -9.64 26.30 -6.38
C GLY A 129 -8.45 26.93 -7.11
N ASP A 130 -7.30 26.25 -7.19
CA ASP A 130 -6.13 26.76 -7.90
C ASP A 130 -6.38 26.90 -9.42
N LEU A 131 -5.71 27.86 -10.06
CA LEU A 131 -5.97 28.20 -11.46
C LEU A 131 -5.32 27.19 -12.42
N VAL A 132 -6.14 26.61 -13.31
CA VAL A 132 -5.65 25.71 -14.35
C VAL A 132 -5.32 26.52 -15.61
N LYS A 133 -4.05 26.90 -15.76
CA LYS A 133 -3.55 27.78 -16.84
C LYS A 133 -4.03 27.44 -18.26
N LYS A 134 -4.16 26.15 -18.59
CA LYS A 134 -4.54 25.69 -19.94
C LYS A 134 -6.03 25.84 -20.25
N THR A 135 -6.91 25.72 -19.24
CA THR A 135 -8.37 25.73 -19.43
C THR A 135 -9.03 26.99 -18.88
N GLY A 136 -8.30 27.78 -18.06
CA GLY A 136 -8.86 28.93 -17.34
C GLY A 136 -9.80 28.53 -16.20
N GLY A 137 -9.99 27.24 -15.94
CA GLY A 137 -10.84 26.71 -14.88
C GLY A 137 -10.13 26.63 -13.52
N GLN A 138 -10.87 26.16 -12.51
CA GLN A 138 -10.35 25.91 -11.16
C GLN A 138 -10.07 24.42 -10.95
N ALA A 139 -9.03 24.13 -10.17
CA ALA A 139 -8.63 22.79 -9.80
C ALA A 139 -9.59 22.16 -8.79
N SER A 140 -9.84 20.87 -8.92
CA SER A 140 -10.70 20.11 -8.01
C SER A 140 -10.02 19.77 -6.67
N GLY A 141 -8.69 19.82 -6.61
CA GLY A 141 -7.88 19.44 -5.44
C GLY A 141 -7.67 17.92 -5.29
N PRO A 142 -6.69 17.51 -4.47
CA PRO A 142 -6.32 16.10 -4.26
C PRO A 142 -7.47 15.20 -3.82
N ILE A 143 -8.30 15.67 -2.88
CA ILE A 143 -9.40 14.87 -2.28
C ILE A 143 -10.44 14.48 -3.34
N SER A 144 -10.66 15.33 -4.34
CA SER A 144 -11.57 15.02 -5.45
C SER A 144 -11.02 13.90 -6.34
N PHE A 145 -9.73 13.95 -6.68
CA PHE A 145 -9.08 12.87 -7.44
C PHE A 145 -9.00 11.57 -6.65
N MET A 146 -8.76 11.63 -5.33
CA MET A 146 -8.82 10.44 -4.47
C MET A 146 -10.16 9.70 -4.56
N ARG A 147 -11.29 10.41 -4.73
CA ARG A 147 -12.61 9.77 -4.93
C ARG A 147 -12.67 8.94 -6.21
N ILE A 148 -11.94 9.33 -7.26
CA ILE A 148 -11.84 8.56 -8.50
C ILE A 148 -11.08 7.25 -8.24
N PHE A 149 -9.97 7.31 -7.52
CA PHE A 149 -9.18 6.13 -7.14
C PHE A 149 -10.00 5.18 -6.25
N ASP A 150 -10.74 5.72 -5.27
CA ASP A 150 -11.59 4.94 -4.37
C ASP A 150 -12.69 4.20 -5.12
N CYS A 151 -13.35 4.90 -6.06
CA CYS A 151 -14.38 4.34 -6.94
C CYS A 151 -13.80 3.26 -7.87
N ALA A 152 -12.64 3.49 -8.46
CA ALA A 152 -11.99 2.51 -9.31
C ALA A 152 -11.67 1.22 -8.54
N THR A 153 -11.09 1.33 -7.33
CA THR A 153 -10.83 0.17 -6.47
C THR A 153 -12.11 -0.59 -6.11
N GLU A 154 -13.21 0.11 -5.86
CA GLU A 154 -14.51 -0.53 -5.60
C GLU A 154 -14.98 -1.40 -6.80
N ASN A 155 -14.74 -0.95 -8.03
CA ASN A 155 -15.19 -1.66 -9.23
C ASN A 155 -14.25 -2.78 -9.68
N ILE A 156 -12.95 -2.68 -9.40
CA ILE A 156 -11.96 -3.74 -9.70
C ILE A 156 -12.23 -5.02 -8.88
N ARG A 157 -12.97 -4.90 -7.77
CA ARG A 157 -13.39 -6.03 -6.91
C ARG A 157 -14.05 -7.18 -7.67
N GLN A 158 -14.65 -6.94 -8.83
CA GLN A 158 -15.43 -7.94 -9.57
C GLN A 158 -14.60 -9.03 -10.26
N GLY A 159 -13.26 -8.94 -10.30
CA GLY A 159 -12.40 -9.92 -11.00
C GLY A 159 -11.34 -10.64 -10.17
N GLY A 160 -11.08 -10.23 -8.92
CA GLY A 160 -9.92 -10.69 -8.15
C GLY A 160 -10.26 -11.53 -6.91
N LYS A 161 -9.37 -12.45 -6.50
CA LYS A 161 -9.49 -13.23 -5.24
C LYS A 161 -9.42 -12.36 -3.96
N ARG A 162 -9.02 -11.08 -4.09
CA ARG A 162 -8.79 -10.13 -3.00
C ARG A 162 -9.37 -8.75 -3.33
N ARG A 163 -9.94 -8.07 -2.32
CA ARG A 163 -10.29 -6.65 -2.38
C ARG A 163 -9.01 -5.81 -2.58
N GLY A 164 -9.00 -4.88 -3.52
CA GLY A 164 -7.96 -3.85 -3.60
C GLY A 164 -7.94 -2.98 -2.32
N ALA A 165 -6.78 -2.44 -1.99
CA ALA A 165 -6.58 -1.60 -0.83
C ALA A 165 -5.60 -0.48 -1.17
N ASN A 166 -5.90 0.72 -0.70
CA ASN A 166 -5.08 1.90 -0.94
C ASN A 166 -4.55 2.53 0.36
N MET A 167 -3.34 3.08 0.31
CA MET A 167 -2.88 4.12 1.22
C MET A 167 -2.96 5.48 0.51
N GLY A 168 -3.56 6.47 1.17
CA GLY A 168 -3.57 7.86 0.73
C GLY A 168 -2.83 8.72 1.73
N VAL A 169 -1.78 9.40 1.27
CA VAL A 169 -0.99 10.33 2.08
C VAL A 169 -1.15 11.74 1.57
N LEU A 170 -1.39 12.68 2.50
CA LEU A 170 -1.31 14.11 2.24
C LEU A 170 -0.42 14.75 3.30
N ARG A 171 0.57 15.54 2.87
CA ARG A 171 1.48 16.23 3.80
C ARG A 171 0.74 17.21 4.69
N ILE A 172 1.22 17.35 5.92
CA ILE A 172 0.63 18.23 6.94
C ILE A 172 0.65 19.72 6.54
N ASP A 173 1.58 20.11 5.67
CA ASP A 173 1.77 21.47 5.16
C ASP A 173 1.00 21.75 3.85
N HIS A 174 0.18 20.80 3.37
CA HIS A 174 -0.65 20.99 2.20
C HIS A 174 -1.88 21.88 2.50
N PRO A 175 -2.32 22.80 1.62
CA PRO A 175 -3.43 23.71 1.89
C PRO A 175 -4.77 23.00 2.17
N ASP A 176 -4.99 21.85 1.52
CA ASP A 176 -6.21 21.04 1.68
C ASP A 176 -6.14 20.03 2.84
N VAL A 177 -5.14 20.13 3.74
CA VAL A 177 -4.94 19.16 4.83
C VAL A 177 -6.14 19.07 5.78
N ARG A 178 -6.83 20.19 6.05
CA ARG A 178 -8.00 20.21 6.94
C ARG A 178 -9.14 19.35 6.38
N ASP A 179 -9.43 19.49 5.10
CA ASP A 179 -10.47 18.71 4.42
C ASP A 179 -10.07 17.23 4.35
N PHE A 180 -8.77 16.95 4.16
CA PHE A 180 -8.25 15.59 4.15
C PHE A 180 -8.39 14.89 5.50
N ILE A 181 -8.12 15.59 6.61
CA ILE A 181 -8.28 15.04 7.97
C ILE A 181 -9.74 14.62 8.21
N GLN A 182 -10.69 15.40 7.70
CA GLN A 182 -12.12 15.13 7.89
C GLN A 182 -12.70 14.20 6.82
N ALA A 183 -11.91 13.73 5.86
CA ALA A 183 -12.39 13.06 4.65
C ALA A 183 -13.23 11.80 4.89
N LYS A 184 -12.97 11.06 5.99
CA LYS A 184 -13.72 9.84 6.37
C LYS A 184 -14.76 10.06 7.46
N CYS A 185 -14.92 11.29 7.96
CA CYS A 185 -15.81 11.58 9.08
C CYS A 185 -17.31 11.49 8.74
N ASP A 186 -17.66 11.35 7.45
CA ASP A 186 -19.02 11.06 6.97
C ASP A 186 -19.41 9.57 7.11
N GLY A 187 -18.44 8.68 7.41
CA GLY A 187 -18.63 7.24 7.58
C GLY A 187 -18.86 6.45 6.30
N VAL A 188 -18.88 7.10 5.12
CA VAL A 188 -19.23 6.45 3.84
C VAL A 188 -18.21 6.69 2.73
N SER A 189 -17.45 7.79 2.76
CA SER A 189 -16.41 8.07 1.77
C SER A 189 -15.13 7.27 2.06
N PHE A 190 -14.35 7.02 1.01
CA PHE A 190 -12.98 6.47 1.09
C PHE A 190 -12.90 5.09 1.77
N GLN A 191 -13.84 4.19 1.44
CA GLN A 191 -13.92 2.85 2.01
C GLN A 191 -12.81 1.91 1.54
N ASN A 192 -12.10 2.29 0.46
CA ASN A 192 -10.98 1.53 -0.08
C ASN A 192 -9.62 2.16 0.24
N PHE A 193 -9.60 3.21 1.09
CA PHE A 193 -8.40 3.91 1.53
C PHE A 193 -8.21 3.82 3.05
N ASN A 194 -6.99 3.50 3.45
CA ASN A 194 -6.43 4.00 4.70
C ASN A 194 -5.85 5.39 4.42
N LEU A 195 -6.09 6.35 5.30
CA LEU A 195 -5.59 7.71 5.16
C LEU A 195 -4.54 7.98 6.22
N SER A 196 -3.48 8.68 5.86
CA SER A 196 -2.49 9.15 6.82
C SER A 196 -1.97 10.52 6.45
N VAL A 197 -1.77 11.36 7.47
CA VAL A 197 -1.12 12.66 7.28
C VAL A 197 0.39 12.45 7.29
N GLY A 198 1.07 12.92 6.25
CA GLY A 198 2.53 12.96 6.19
C GLY A 198 3.06 14.08 7.06
N VAL A 199 3.49 13.76 8.28
CA VAL A 199 3.88 14.74 9.30
C VAL A 199 5.38 14.99 9.32
N THR A 200 5.74 16.27 9.42
CA THR A 200 7.12 16.74 9.51
C THR A 200 7.54 16.93 10.97
N ASP A 201 8.84 16.90 11.23
CA ASP A 201 9.39 17.20 12.54
C ASP A 201 9.05 18.63 12.96
N ALA A 202 9.07 19.58 12.02
CA ALA A 202 8.70 20.97 12.27
C ALA A 202 7.27 21.11 12.80
N PHE A 203 6.31 20.35 12.25
CA PHE A 203 4.94 20.32 12.76
C PHE A 203 4.88 19.71 14.16
N MET A 204 5.56 18.58 14.38
CA MET A 204 5.56 17.89 15.67
C MET A 204 6.19 18.72 16.78
N LEU A 205 7.18 19.57 16.46
CA LEU A 205 7.76 20.54 17.39
C LEU A 205 6.84 21.73 17.67
N ALA A 206 6.07 22.20 16.67
CA ALA A 206 5.17 23.33 16.82
C ALA A 206 3.86 22.99 17.58
N ALA A 207 3.40 21.74 17.49
CA ALA A 207 2.08 21.33 17.98
C ALA A 207 1.87 21.45 19.51
N PRO A 208 2.83 21.07 20.39
CA PRO A 208 2.63 21.15 21.85
C PRO A 208 2.35 22.57 22.35
N ASP A 209 3.04 23.56 21.78
CA ASP A 209 2.90 24.97 22.16
C ASP A 209 1.81 25.69 21.33
N ASN A 210 1.06 24.95 20.52
CA ASN A 210 0.09 25.47 19.56
C ASN A 210 0.67 26.60 18.68
N SER A 211 1.95 26.49 18.32
CA SER A 211 2.66 27.52 17.57
C SER A 211 2.11 27.65 16.13
N PRO A 212 2.27 28.83 15.50
CA PRO A 212 1.87 29.02 14.10
C PRO A 212 2.61 28.05 13.16
N PHE A 213 1.87 27.41 12.27
CA PHE A 213 2.37 26.46 11.27
C PHE A 213 1.88 26.83 9.88
N THR A 214 2.80 26.95 8.93
CA THR A 214 2.54 27.48 7.59
C THR A 214 2.21 26.37 6.61
N LEU A 215 1.17 26.59 5.79
CA LEU A 215 0.80 25.75 4.66
C LEU A 215 1.34 26.36 3.36
N PHE A 216 1.82 25.50 2.46
CA PHE A 216 2.50 25.91 1.23
C PHE A 216 1.82 25.36 0.00
N HIS A 217 1.73 26.16 -1.06
CA HIS A 217 1.30 25.66 -2.35
C HIS A 217 2.37 24.70 -2.91
N PRO A 218 2.05 23.44 -3.26
CA PRO A 218 3.05 22.45 -3.64
C PRO A 218 3.83 22.81 -4.91
N GLY A 219 3.16 23.40 -5.91
CA GLY A 219 3.82 23.82 -7.16
C GLY A 219 4.65 25.12 -7.07
N SER A 220 4.17 26.16 -6.39
CA SER A 220 4.84 27.48 -6.36
C SER A 220 5.67 27.74 -5.10
N GLY A 221 5.51 26.94 -4.05
CA GLY A 221 6.12 27.14 -2.73
C GLY A 221 5.56 28.35 -1.97
N GLN A 222 4.56 29.04 -2.50
CA GLN A 222 3.99 30.23 -1.86
C GLN A 222 3.27 29.86 -0.57
N THR A 223 3.38 30.73 0.44
CA THR A 223 2.58 30.65 1.66
C THR A 223 1.11 30.86 1.33
N MET A 224 0.29 29.88 1.69
CA MET A 224 -1.16 29.88 1.44
C MET A 224 -1.94 30.29 2.69
N ALA A 225 -1.53 29.77 3.85
CA ALA A 225 -2.18 30.04 5.13
C ALA A 225 -1.21 29.73 6.28
N THR A 226 -1.52 30.22 7.47
CA THR A 226 -0.86 29.85 8.71
C THR A 226 -1.91 29.45 9.73
N LEU A 227 -1.75 28.30 10.36
CA LEU A 227 -2.72 27.71 11.29
C LEU A 227 -2.04 27.37 12.62
N PRO A 228 -2.77 27.35 13.75
CA PRO A 228 -2.23 26.85 15.01
C PRO A 228 -1.97 25.33 14.92
N ALA A 229 -0.72 24.90 15.13
CA ALA A 229 -0.32 23.51 14.95
C ALA A 229 -1.04 22.55 15.92
N GLY A 230 -1.26 22.99 17.17
CA GLY A 230 -1.93 22.21 18.20
C GLY A 230 -3.42 21.99 17.91
N GLU A 231 -4.09 22.97 17.30
CA GLU A 231 -5.46 22.79 16.80
C GLU A 231 -5.54 21.79 15.66
N LEU A 232 -4.56 21.84 14.73
CA LEU A 232 -4.51 20.88 13.62
C LEU A 232 -4.23 19.46 14.13
N LEU A 233 -3.31 19.29 15.08
CA LEU A 233 -3.05 18.00 15.73
C LEU A 233 -4.28 17.50 16.49
N ARG A 234 -5.00 18.38 17.19
CA ARG A 234 -6.27 18.03 17.85
C ARG A 234 -7.30 17.54 16.84
N SER A 235 -7.43 18.19 15.68
CA SER A 235 -8.35 17.77 14.62
C SER A 235 -8.01 16.37 14.08
N ILE A 236 -6.72 16.04 13.93
CA ILE A 236 -6.25 14.69 13.56
C ILE A 236 -6.69 13.69 14.64
N ALA A 237 -6.40 13.98 15.91
CA ALA A 237 -6.73 13.09 17.02
C ALA A 237 -8.25 12.86 17.17
N GLU A 238 -9.06 13.89 16.98
CA GLU A 238 -10.54 13.81 17.04
C GLU A 238 -11.10 12.95 15.89
N ALA A 239 -10.61 13.15 14.65
CA ALA A 239 -11.01 12.34 13.51
C ALA A 239 -10.61 10.86 13.69
N ALA A 240 -9.38 10.62 14.15
CA ALA A 240 -8.87 9.28 14.43
C ALA A 240 -9.64 8.60 15.56
N TRP A 241 -10.02 9.33 16.61
CA TRP A 241 -10.89 8.82 17.67
C TRP A 241 -12.27 8.42 17.13
N LYS A 242 -12.85 9.21 16.23
CA LYS A 242 -14.17 8.97 15.66
C LYS A 242 -14.19 7.81 14.67
N THR A 243 -13.15 7.64 13.86
CA THR A 243 -13.19 6.77 12.67
C THR A 243 -12.04 5.78 12.54
N GLY A 244 -10.98 5.92 13.34
CA GLY A 244 -9.71 5.22 13.15
C GLY A 244 -8.76 5.90 12.14
N ASP A 245 -9.22 6.93 11.41
CA ASP A 245 -8.45 7.67 10.40
C ASP A 245 -8.51 9.20 10.64
N PRO A 246 -7.53 9.97 10.16
CA PRO A 246 -6.29 9.50 9.51
C PRO A 246 -5.23 9.07 10.54
N GLY A 247 -4.37 8.16 10.12
CA GLY A 247 -3.09 7.89 10.80
C GLY A 247 -2.06 9.00 10.58
N MET A 248 -0.84 8.77 11.05
CA MET A 248 0.29 9.70 10.86
C MET A 248 1.50 8.92 10.33
N ILE A 249 2.12 9.45 9.28
CA ILE A 249 3.37 8.93 8.71
C ILE A 249 4.46 9.98 8.94
N PHE A 250 5.48 9.63 9.73
CA PHE A 250 6.59 10.53 10.07
C PHE A 250 7.59 10.61 8.92
N ILE A 251 7.27 11.40 7.90
CA ILE A 251 7.99 11.45 6.63
C ILE A 251 9.45 11.91 6.78
N ASP A 252 9.76 12.80 7.73
CA ASP A 252 11.13 13.25 7.97
C ASP A 252 11.97 12.14 8.61
N THR A 253 11.37 11.35 9.50
CA THR A 253 12.02 10.16 10.09
C THR A 253 12.30 9.11 9.03
N ILE A 254 11.32 8.83 8.16
CA ILE A 254 11.47 7.88 7.05
C ILE A 254 12.62 8.31 6.14
N ASN A 255 12.64 9.59 5.73
CA ASN A 255 13.65 10.08 4.79
C ASN A 255 15.04 10.21 5.41
N ARG A 256 15.17 10.47 6.72
CA ARG A 256 16.47 10.36 7.41
C ARG A 256 17.04 8.94 7.39
N ALA A 257 16.17 7.94 7.41
CA ALA A 257 16.56 6.53 7.36
C ALA A 257 16.56 5.97 5.92
N ASN A 258 16.26 6.78 4.92
CA ASN A 258 16.26 6.36 3.52
C ASN A 258 17.70 5.99 3.12
N PRO A 259 17.98 4.73 2.73
CA PRO A 259 19.32 4.31 2.33
C PRO A 259 19.75 4.84 0.96
N THR A 260 18.82 5.32 0.13
CA THR A 260 19.05 5.80 -1.25
C THR A 260 18.44 7.20 -1.47
N PRO A 261 18.82 8.21 -0.66
CA PRO A 261 18.22 9.55 -0.73
C PRO A 261 18.44 10.25 -2.08
N GLU A 262 19.46 9.85 -2.84
CA GLU A 262 19.76 10.37 -4.17
C GLU A 262 18.73 9.97 -5.25
N LEU A 263 17.96 8.90 -5.02
CA LEU A 263 16.91 8.45 -5.94
C LEU A 263 15.61 9.23 -5.76
N GLY A 264 15.43 9.87 -4.61
CA GLY A 264 14.26 10.69 -4.31
C GLY A 264 13.83 10.59 -2.86
N ALA A 265 12.81 11.38 -2.53
CA ALA A 265 12.15 11.31 -1.23
C ALA A 265 11.07 10.23 -1.23
N ILE A 266 10.97 9.50 -0.12
CA ILE A 266 9.85 8.61 0.16
C ILE A 266 8.69 9.44 0.70
N GLU A 267 7.60 9.50 -0.06
CA GLU A 267 6.45 10.36 0.24
C GLU A 267 5.20 9.58 0.70
N ALA A 268 5.21 8.26 0.56
CA ALA A 268 4.10 7.39 0.92
C ALA A 268 4.57 6.00 1.35
N THR A 269 3.63 5.22 1.87
CA THR A 269 3.80 3.81 2.22
C THR A 269 2.82 2.96 1.43
N ASN A 270 2.99 1.64 1.47
CA ASN A 270 1.93 0.70 1.09
C ASN A 270 0.68 0.82 2.00
N PRO A 271 -0.45 0.14 1.68
CA PRO A 271 -1.73 0.27 2.39
C PRO A 271 -1.69 0.15 3.92
N CYS A 272 -0.80 -0.68 4.48
CA CYS A 272 -0.75 -0.95 5.91
C CYS A 272 0.36 -0.17 6.64
N GLY A 273 1.14 0.65 5.94
CA GLY A 273 2.12 1.56 6.55
C GLY A 273 3.50 0.94 6.88
N GLU A 274 3.67 -0.36 6.72
CA GLU A 274 4.86 -1.11 7.14
C GLU A 274 6.05 -0.98 6.19
N VAL A 275 5.81 -0.61 4.93
CA VAL A 275 6.87 -0.38 3.93
C VAL A 275 6.74 1.01 3.32
N PRO A 276 7.60 1.96 3.74
CA PRO A 276 7.86 3.18 2.99
C PRO A 276 8.60 2.86 1.69
N LEU A 277 8.13 3.38 0.56
CA LEU A 277 8.65 3.03 -0.77
C LEU A 277 8.80 4.28 -1.65
N LEU A 278 9.82 4.29 -2.50
CA LEU A 278 9.96 5.31 -3.55
C LEU A 278 8.88 5.11 -4.63
N PRO A 279 8.61 6.15 -5.46
CA PRO A 279 7.74 6.01 -6.61
C PRO A 279 8.13 4.82 -7.52
N TYR A 280 7.13 4.01 -7.89
CA TYR A 280 7.26 2.79 -8.70
C TYR A 280 7.94 1.60 -8.01
N GLU A 281 8.35 1.71 -6.74
CA GLU A 281 8.87 0.57 -6.01
C GLU A 281 7.76 -0.39 -5.56
N ALA A 282 8.15 -1.65 -5.45
CA ALA A 282 7.34 -2.73 -4.93
C ALA A 282 8.11 -3.54 -3.89
N CYS A 283 7.39 -4.20 -2.98
CA CYS A 283 7.98 -5.07 -1.97
C CYS A 283 7.19 -6.37 -1.82
N ASN A 284 7.91 -7.49 -1.83
CA ASN A 284 7.42 -8.79 -1.41
C ASN A 284 7.82 -9.04 0.05
N LEU A 285 6.88 -9.55 0.83
CA LEU A 285 7.03 -9.79 2.26
C LEU A 285 7.01 -11.29 2.56
N GLY A 286 7.55 -11.64 3.71
CA GLY A 286 7.44 -12.96 4.30
C GLY A 286 7.53 -12.86 5.83
N SER A 287 6.99 -13.86 6.51
CA SER A 287 6.93 -13.86 7.98
C SER A 287 7.38 -15.19 8.53
N ILE A 288 8.26 -15.13 9.53
CA ILE A 288 8.72 -16.29 10.30
C ILE A 288 7.77 -16.52 11.46
N ASN A 289 7.36 -17.76 11.66
CA ASN A 289 6.54 -18.15 12.79
C ASN A 289 7.42 -18.42 14.02
N VAL A 290 7.69 -17.38 14.80
CA VAL A 290 8.55 -17.47 15.99
C VAL A 290 8.06 -18.48 17.04
N SER A 291 6.75 -18.79 17.09
CA SER A 291 6.22 -19.80 18.00
C SER A 291 6.72 -21.22 17.71
N ARG A 292 7.14 -21.48 16.46
CA ARG A 292 7.73 -22.75 16.02
C ARG A 292 9.23 -22.86 16.31
N MET A 293 9.87 -21.77 16.68
CA MET A 293 11.30 -21.71 16.97
C MET A 293 11.62 -21.91 18.45
N VAL A 294 10.58 -21.97 19.30
CA VAL A 294 10.73 -22.21 20.73
C VAL A 294 11.06 -23.68 20.97
N ARG A 295 12.26 -23.96 21.48
CA ARG A 295 12.59 -25.26 22.06
C ARG A 295 11.90 -25.37 23.41
N ARG A 296 11.03 -26.36 23.57
CA ARG A 296 10.45 -26.72 24.87
C ARG A 296 11.41 -27.61 25.66
#